data_AF-A0A0B4D8U2-F1
#
_entry.id   AF-A0A0B4D8U2-F1
#
_cell.length_a   1.000
_cell.length_b   1.000
_cell.length_c   1.000
_cell.angle_alpha   90.00
_cell.angle_beta   90.00
_cell.angle_gamma   90.00
#
_symmetry.space_group_name_H-M   'P 1'
#
loop_
_entity.id
_entity.type
_entity.pdbx_description
1 polymer ?
#
loop_
_entity_poly.entity_id
_entity_poly.type
_entity_poly.pdbx_seq_one_letter_code
_entity_poly.pdbx_strand_id
1 'polypeptide(L)'
;MANLLAPRADATGRTLVLPIFDLASWRRYQLAACKQRSDWALVSLLRVLRDEGVIGHDRPDISGFSGGAQFAHRFAWLYPDQVARLCLVAPGWWTFPDARGAFPLAMGEGCNAREFRLRANLKHFLNREVHVSVGALDVQQDRNLRQDAQTNAQQGVNRVARARRWTAAAIRAARRVGMQPRVTFDLMPNCVHSFSDCVANARLDRAFVPDLPSENQTPLFCGQDQLEKVA
;
A
#
# COMPACT_ATOMS: atom_id res chain seq x y z
N MET A 1 11.84 7.82 10.26
CA MET A 1 10.48 7.99 9.70
C MET A 1 9.64 8.92 10.55
N ALA A 2 9.39 8.62 11.83
CA ALA A 2 8.59 9.48 12.73
C ALA A 2 8.99 10.96 12.67
N ASN A 3 10.27 11.27 12.88
CA ASN A 3 10.78 12.65 12.87
C ASN A 3 10.58 13.39 11.52
N LEU A 4 10.49 12.65 10.42
CA LEU A 4 10.25 13.23 9.08
C LEU A 4 8.76 13.48 8.81
N LEU A 5 7.88 12.81 9.55
CA LEU A 5 6.43 12.93 9.40
C LEU A 5 5.80 13.83 10.47
N ALA A 6 6.41 13.94 11.66
CA ALA A 6 5.89 14.69 12.79
C ALA A 6 5.57 16.16 12.44
N PRO A 7 6.45 16.93 11.76
CA PRO A 7 6.12 18.32 11.41
C PRO A 7 4.86 18.45 10.54
N ARG A 8 4.64 17.48 9.65
CA ARG A 8 3.45 17.45 8.78
C ARG A 8 2.20 17.03 9.55
N ALA A 9 2.32 16.08 10.47
CA ALA A 9 1.24 15.66 11.34
C ALA A 9 0.77 16.80 12.25
N ASP A 10 1.71 17.54 12.85
CA ASP A 10 1.42 18.73 13.66
C ASP A 10 0.71 19.79 12.82
N ALA A 11 1.21 20.08 11.62
CA ALA A 11 0.63 21.09 10.73
C ALA A 11 -0.77 20.72 10.19
N THR A 12 -1.11 19.43 10.15
CA THR A 12 -2.41 18.94 9.64
C THR A 12 -3.37 18.52 10.75
N GLY A 13 -2.96 18.57 12.02
CA GLY A 13 -3.74 18.09 13.15
C GLY A 13 -4.00 16.59 13.15
N ARG A 14 -3.15 15.80 12.48
CA ARG A 14 -3.35 14.34 12.34
C ARG A 14 -2.55 13.56 13.36
N THR A 15 -3.20 12.59 14.01
CA THR A 15 -2.50 11.63 14.87
C THR A 15 -1.72 10.61 14.04
N LEU A 16 -0.42 10.45 14.34
CA LEU A 16 0.41 9.40 13.75
C LEU A 16 0.45 8.17 14.67
N VAL A 17 0.07 7.02 14.12
CA VAL A 17 0.27 5.71 14.75
C VAL A 17 1.32 4.96 13.94
N LEU A 18 2.43 4.58 14.59
CA LEU A 18 3.54 3.85 13.98
C LEU A 18 3.75 2.51 14.69
N PRO A 19 3.04 1.44 14.27
CA PRO A 19 3.22 0.11 14.86
C PRO A 19 4.64 -0.41 14.61
N ILE A 20 5.32 -0.85 15.66
CA ILE A 20 6.66 -1.42 15.57
C ILE A 20 6.56 -2.94 15.63
N PHE A 21 6.83 -3.59 14.49
CA PHE A 21 6.96 -5.03 14.38
C PHE A 21 8.45 -5.41 14.46
N ASP A 22 8.92 -5.81 15.63
CA ASP A 22 10.32 -6.17 15.84
C ASP A 22 10.73 -7.42 15.03
N LEU A 23 12.00 -7.50 14.65
CA LEU A 23 12.49 -8.56 13.77
C LEU A 23 12.44 -9.96 14.41
N ALA A 24 12.60 -10.04 15.73
CA ALA A 24 12.65 -11.31 16.46
C ALA A 24 11.26 -11.96 16.51
N SER A 25 10.23 -11.17 16.80
CA SER A 25 8.86 -11.64 16.98
C SER A 25 8.08 -11.64 15.65
N TRP A 26 8.37 -10.71 14.74
CA TRP A 26 7.54 -10.41 13.57
C TRP A 26 8.28 -10.51 12.23
N ARG A 27 9.17 -11.51 12.08
CA ARG A 27 10.05 -11.70 10.90
C ARG A 27 9.37 -11.58 9.53
N ARG A 28 8.09 -11.94 9.41
CA ARG A 28 7.31 -11.88 8.15
C ARG A 28 6.08 -10.98 8.25
N TYR A 29 6.14 -9.92 9.07
CA TYR A 29 5.01 -9.02 9.26
C TYR A 29 4.44 -8.50 7.94
N GLN A 30 5.27 -8.35 6.89
CA GLN A 30 4.86 -7.84 5.59
C GLN A 30 3.76 -8.68 4.92
N LEU A 31 3.54 -9.92 5.35
CA LEU A 31 2.46 -10.76 4.82
C LEU A 31 1.09 -10.45 5.43
N ALA A 32 1.02 -9.66 6.50
CA ALA A 32 -0.18 -9.37 7.29
C ALA A 32 -0.77 -10.64 7.95
N ALA A 33 -1.30 -11.58 7.16
CA ALA A 33 -1.70 -12.92 7.58
C ALA A 33 -0.51 -13.89 7.68
N CYS A 34 0.58 -13.47 8.32
CA CYS A 34 1.70 -14.34 8.69
C CYS A 34 1.33 -15.24 9.89
N LYS A 35 2.22 -16.16 10.30
CA LYS A 35 1.97 -17.04 11.46
C LYS A 35 1.61 -16.24 12.73
N GLN A 36 2.29 -15.13 12.96
CA GLN A 36 2.08 -14.25 14.12
C GLN A 36 0.87 -13.31 13.98
N ARG A 37 0.21 -13.29 12.81
CA ARG A 37 -0.98 -12.46 12.55
C ARG A 37 -0.74 -10.97 12.85
N SER A 38 0.25 -10.39 12.17
CA SER A 38 0.53 -8.95 12.27
C SER A 38 -0.67 -8.10 11.85
N ASP A 39 -1.56 -8.66 11.02
CA ASP A 39 -2.85 -8.07 10.73
C ASP A 39 -3.74 -7.93 11.98
N TRP A 40 -3.88 -8.99 12.78
CA TRP A 40 -4.63 -8.93 14.04
C TRP A 40 -3.98 -8.02 15.06
N ALA A 41 -2.64 -7.96 15.12
CA ALA A 41 -1.95 -7.02 15.99
C ALA A 41 -2.32 -5.56 15.66
N LEU A 42 -2.39 -5.19 14.38
CA LEU A 42 -2.85 -3.86 13.99
C LEU A 42 -4.33 -3.62 14.34
N VAL A 43 -5.21 -4.60 14.09
CA VAL A 43 -6.63 -4.49 14.47
C VAL A 43 -6.77 -4.24 15.97
N SER A 44 -6.06 -5.02 16.79
CA SER A 44 -6.09 -4.88 18.25
C SER A 44 -5.53 -3.54 18.71
N LEU A 45 -4.42 -3.07 18.13
CA LEU A 45 -3.85 -1.76 18.45
C LEU A 45 -4.85 -0.64 18.14
N LEU A 46 -5.44 -0.64 16.95
CA LEU A 46 -6.42 0.37 16.56
C LEU A 46 -7.67 0.34 17.45
N ARG A 47 -8.06 -0.84 17.94
CA ARG A 47 -9.15 -0.94 18.91
C ARG A 47 -8.78 -0.30 20.24
N VAL A 48 -7.64 -0.65 20.82
CA VAL A 48 -7.18 -0.08 22.11
C VAL A 48 -7.06 1.44 22.02
N LEU A 49 -6.45 1.97 20.96
CA LEU A 49 -6.29 3.42 20.79
C LEU A 49 -7.63 4.16 20.63
N ARG A 50 -8.67 3.50 20.10
CA ARG A 50 -10.03 4.07 20.05
C ARG A 50 -10.70 4.03 21.41
N ASP A 51 -10.60 2.90 22.11
CA ASP A 51 -11.19 2.72 23.43
C ASP A 51 -10.56 3.70 24.45
N GLU A 52 -9.28 4.06 24.28
CA GLU A 52 -8.56 5.07 25.07
C GLU A 52 -8.78 6.52 24.60
N GLY A 53 -9.50 6.73 23.48
CA GLY A 53 -9.77 8.06 22.93
C GLY A 53 -8.55 8.74 22.27
N VAL A 54 -7.46 8.00 22.01
CA VAL A 54 -6.24 8.51 21.34
C VAL A 54 -6.50 8.79 19.86
N ILE A 55 -7.36 7.99 19.23
CA ILE A 55 -7.82 8.18 17.86
C ILE A 55 -9.36 8.09 17.78
N GLY A 56 -9.95 8.75 16.79
CA GLY A 56 -11.38 8.66 16.51
C GLY A 56 -11.83 7.31 15.93
N HIS A 57 -13.14 7.17 15.74
CA HIS A 57 -13.75 5.95 15.19
C HIS A 57 -13.71 5.85 13.66
N ASP A 58 -13.26 6.91 12.98
CA ASP A 58 -13.08 6.89 11.53
C ASP A 58 -12.04 5.86 11.08
N ARG A 59 -12.13 5.52 9.80
CA ARG A 59 -11.14 4.65 9.15
C ARG A 59 -9.82 5.42 8.99
N PRO A 60 -8.67 4.88 9.45
CA PRO A 60 -7.40 5.54 9.22
C PRO A 60 -6.98 5.48 7.75
N ASP A 61 -6.15 6.44 7.36
CA ASP A 61 -5.27 6.27 6.21
C ASP A 61 -4.14 5.32 6.61
N ILE A 62 -3.79 4.38 5.74
CA ILE A 62 -2.67 3.48 5.96
C ILE A 62 -1.61 3.73 4.90
N SER A 63 -0.45 4.20 5.36
CA SER A 63 0.70 4.49 4.54
C SER A 63 1.83 3.51 4.85
N GLY A 64 2.61 3.14 3.85
CA GLY A 64 3.74 2.24 4.03
C GLY A 64 4.85 2.48 3.03
N PHE A 65 6.09 2.24 3.47
CA PHE A 65 7.28 2.24 2.62
C PHE A 65 7.91 0.85 2.61
N SER A 66 8.29 0.34 1.44
CA SER A 66 8.97 -0.95 1.26
C SER A 66 8.24 -2.12 1.93
N GLY A 67 8.79 -2.72 2.99
CA GLY A 67 8.12 -3.76 3.77
C GLY A 67 6.81 -3.31 4.43
N GLY A 68 6.72 -2.05 4.87
CA GLY A 68 5.49 -1.48 5.41
C GLY A 68 4.41 -1.32 4.34
N ALA A 69 4.79 -1.00 3.11
CA ALA A 69 3.87 -0.92 1.98
C ALA A 69 3.33 -2.30 1.56
N GLN A 70 4.19 -3.32 1.66
CA GLN A 70 3.77 -4.71 1.50
C GLN A 70 2.75 -5.12 2.56
N PHE A 71 2.96 -4.74 3.82
CA PHE A 71 1.99 -4.97 4.89
C PHE A 71 0.68 -4.22 4.63
N ALA A 72 0.75 -2.91 4.39
CA ALA A 72 -0.41 -2.03 4.22
C ALA A 72 -1.38 -2.54 3.14
N HIS A 73 -0.88 -2.88 1.94
CA HIS A 73 -1.77 -3.37 0.88
C HIS A 73 -2.38 -4.74 1.20
N ARG A 74 -1.63 -5.66 1.84
CA ARG A 74 -2.15 -6.98 2.22
C ARG A 74 -3.12 -6.90 3.39
N PHE A 75 -2.91 -5.97 4.31
CA PHE A 75 -3.87 -5.65 5.35
C PHE A 75 -5.17 -5.14 4.73
N ALA A 76 -5.11 -4.15 3.85
CA ALA A 76 -6.31 -3.61 3.19
C ALA A 76 -7.02 -4.63 2.29
N TRP A 77 -6.30 -5.58 1.71
CA TRP A 77 -6.90 -6.72 1.01
C TRP A 77 -7.79 -7.57 1.94
N LEU A 78 -7.34 -7.79 3.18
CA LEU A 78 -8.05 -8.61 4.18
C LEU A 78 -9.13 -7.83 4.94
N TYR A 79 -8.93 -6.52 5.10
CA TYR A 79 -9.76 -5.61 5.90
C TYR A 79 -10.04 -4.29 5.17
N PRO A 80 -10.60 -4.30 3.95
CA PRO A 80 -10.76 -3.08 3.15
C PRO A 80 -11.67 -2.06 3.84
N ASP A 81 -12.67 -2.53 4.58
CA ASP A 81 -13.61 -1.67 5.30
C ASP A 81 -13.01 -1.06 6.59
N GLN A 82 -11.75 -1.36 6.92
CA GLN A 82 -11.02 -0.70 8.00
C GLN A 82 -10.04 0.37 7.51
N VAL A 83 -10.02 0.65 6.20
CA VAL A 83 -9.07 1.58 5.58
C VAL A 83 -9.80 2.66 4.82
N ALA A 84 -9.42 3.92 5.04
CA ALA A 84 -9.93 5.05 4.27
C ALA A 84 -9.18 5.17 2.94
N ARG A 85 -7.86 5.38 3.02
CA ARG A 85 -6.94 5.55 1.88
C ARG A 85 -5.67 4.76 2.09
N LEU A 86 -5.03 4.37 0.99
CA LEU A 86 -3.71 3.73 0.97
C LEU A 86 -2.67 4.63 0.30
N CYS A 87 -1.51 4.75 0.93
CA CYS A 87 -0.30 5.29 0.31
C CYS A 87 0.80 4.21 0.31
N LEU A 88 1.06 3.61 -0.85
CA LEU A 88 1.89 2.42 -1.00
C LEU A 88 3.17 2.77 -1.74
N VAL A 89 4.29 2.82 -1.01
CA VAL A 89 5.54 3.38 -1.54
C VAL A 89 6.62 2.32 -1.64
N ALA A 90 7.10 2.11 -2.87
CA ALA A 90 8.14 1.17 -3.23
C ALA A 90 8.03 -0.24 -2.58
N PRO A 91 6.88 -0.94 -2.57
CA PRO A 91 6.84 -2.32 -2.12
C PRO A 91 7.80 -3.19 -2.92
N GLY A 92 8.55 -4.04 -2.22
CA GLY A 92 9.46 -4.98 -2.87
C GLY A 92 8.73 -5.94 -3.81
N TRP A 93 7.47 -6.29 -3.56
CA TRP A 93 6.66 -7.21 -4.36
C TRP A 93 5.20 -7.16 -3.87
N TRP A 94 4.28 -7.63 -4.71
CA TRP A 94 2.85 -7.34 -4.57
C TRP A 94 1.99 -8.60 -4.59
N THR A 95 0.80 -8.48 -4.02
CA THR A 95 -0.31 -9.43 -4.23
C THR A 95 -1.19 -8.90 -5.36
N PHE A 96 -1.24 -9.61 -6.49
CA PHE A 96 -1.94 -9.17 -7.70
C PHE A 96 -3.44 -9.51 -7.65
N PRO A 97 -4.33 -8.59 -8.10
CA PRO A 97 -5.79 -8.80 -8.16
C PRO A 97 -6.24 -9.67 -9.34
N ASP A 98 -5.40 -9.87 -10.35
CA ASP A 98 -5.77 -10.52 -11.63
C ASP A 98 -4.82 -11.67 -12.02
N ALA A 99 -3.87 -12.03 -11.15
CA ALA A 99 -2.91 -13.09 -11.42
C ALA A 99 -3.44 -14.46 -11.01
N ARG A 100 -3.06 -15.50 -11.76
CA ARG A 100 -3.18 -16.89 -11.32
C ARG A 100 -2.09 -17.20 -10.30
N GLY A 101 -2.40 -18.04 -9.33
CA GLY A 101 -1.46 -18.48 -8.29
C GLY A 101 -1.97 -18.24 -6.88
N ALA A 102 -1.16 -18.64 -5.90
CA ALA A 102 -1.54 -18.58 -4.49
C ALA A 102 -1.13 -17.25 -3.83
N PHE A 103 -1.74 -16.99 -2.68
CA PHE A 103 -1.20 -15.98 -1.77
C PHE A 103 0.25 -16.35 -1.38
N PRO A 104 1.20 -15.41 -1.38
CA PRO A 104 1.05 -13.95 -1.43
C PRO A 104 1.26 -13.28 -2.79
N LEU A 105 1.48 -14.01 -3.88
CA LEU A 105 1.68 -13.41 -5.22
C LEU A 105 0.37 -13.00 -5.89
N ALA A 106 -0.73 -13.66 -5.53
CA ALA A 106 -2.07 -13.42 -6.03
C ALA A 106 -3.11 -13.63 -4.93
N MET A 107 -4.38 -13.39 -5.24
CA MET A 107 -5.49 -13.64 -4.31
C MET A 107 -5.73 -15.13 -4.01
N GLY A 108 -5.22 -16.03 -4.86
CA GLY A 108 -5.53 -17.45 -4.77
C GLY A 108 -6.82 -17.83 -5.48
N GLU A 109 -6.86 -19.06 -6.00
CA GLU A 109 -8.06 -19.72 -6.51
C GLU A 109 -8.58 -20.78 -5.53
N GLY A 110 -7.85 -21.04 -4.45
CA GLY A 110 -8.18 -22.06 -3.47
C GLY A 110 -9.37 -21.70 -2.57
N CYS A 111 -9.84 -22.71 -1.83
CA CYS A 111 -10.94 -22.60 -0.89
C CYS A 111 -10.49 -22.33 0.56
N ASN A 112 -9.19 -22.11 0.81
CA ASN A 112 -8.77 -21.75 2.16
C ASN A 112 -9.33 -20.38 2.55
N ALA A 113 -9.61 -20.20 3.85
CA ALA A 113 -10.33 -19.03 4.36
C ALA A 113 -9.68 -17.69 3.98
N ARG A 114 -8.36 -17.65 3.83
CA ARG A 114 -7.61 -16.44 3.44
C ARG A 114 -7.87 -16.10 1.98
N GLU A 115 -7.61 -17.03 1.06
CA GLU A 115 -7.79 -16.78 -0.37
C GLU A 115 -9.25 -16.51 -0.73
N PHE A 116 -10.18 -17.23 -0.06
CA PHE A 116 -11.61 -16.91 -0.13
C PHE A 116 -11.89 -15.47 0.29
N ARG A 117 -11.37 -15.03 1.45
CA ARG A 117 -11.55 -13.65 1.95
C ARG A 117 -10.98 -12.61 1.00
N LEU A 118 -9.79 -12.83 0.43
CA LEU A 118 -9.19 -11.92 -0.55
C LEU A 118 -10.10 -11.73 -1.76
N ARG A 119 -10.63 -12.83 -2.32
CA ARG A 119 -11.57 -12.79 -3.45
C ARG A 119 -12.89 -12.12 -3.09
N ALA A 120 -13.46 -12.44 -1.92
CA ALA A 120 -14.70 -11.84 -1.44
C ALA A 120 -14.56 -10.31 -1.26
N ASN A 121 -13.38 -9.86 -0.84
CA ASN A 121 -13.08 -8.45 -0.61
C ASN A 121 -12.68 -7.67 -1.88
N LEU A 122 -12.59 -8.30 -3.05
CA LEU A 122 -12.04 -7.68 -4.27
C LEU A 122 -12.67 -6.31 -4.58
N LYS A 123 -14.00 -6.23 -4.64
CA LYS A 123 -14.69 -4.97 -4.94
C LYS A 123 -14.48 -3.93 -3.84
N HIS A 124 -14.49 -4.33 -2.57
CA HIS A 124 -14.27 -3.43 -1.44
C HIS A 124 -12.85 -2.85 -1.46
N PHE A 125 -11.85 -3.68 -1.74
CA PHE A 125 -10.46 -3.26 -1.91
C PHE A 125 -10.30 -2.29 -3.09
N LEU A 126 -10.86 -2.63 -4.26
CA LEU A 126 -10.79 -1.78 -5.45
C LEU A 126 -11.55 -0.46 -5.31
N ASN A 127 -12.48 -0.35 -4.35
CA ASN A 127 -13.17 0.90 -4.02
C ASN A 127 -12.32 1.83 -3.14
N ARG A 128 -11.20 1.36 -2.58
CA ARG A 128 -10.29 2.21 -1.80
C ARG A 128 -9.54 3.16 -2.71
N GLU A 129 -9.28 4.34 -2.20
CA GLU A 129 -8.34 5.25 -2.81
C GLU A 129 -6.92 4.75 -2.55
N VAL A 130 -6.18 4.47 -3.62
CA VAL A 130 -4.84 3.88 -3.54
C VAL A 130 -3.85 4.74 -4.32
N HIS A 131 -2.94 5.37 -3.61
CA HIS A 131 -1.82 6.09 -4.19
C HIS A 131 -0.59 5.19 -4.17
N VAL A 132 -0.05 4.84 -5.34
CA VAL A 132 1.19 4.10 -5.48
C VAL A 132 2.30 5.04 -5.89
N SER A 133 3.46 4.97 -5.24
CA SER A 133 4.63 5.72 -5.70
C SER A 133 5.93 4.94 -5.54
N VAL A 134 6.92 5.29 -6.34
CA VAL A 134 8.26 4.67 -6.33
C VAL A 134 9.30 5.67 -6.80
N GLY A 135 10.50 5.61 -6.23
CA GLY A 135 11.61 6.44 -6.69
C GLY A 135 12.01 6.08 -8.12
N ALA A 136 12.21 7.08 -8.97
CA ALA A 136 12.62 6.91 -10.36
C ALA A 136 13.95 6.13 -10.49
N LEU A 137 14.81 6.24 -9.48
CA LEU A 137 16.13 5.60 -9.42
C LEU A 137 16.14 4.31 -8.57
N ASP A 138 14.97 3.85 -8.10
CA ASP A 138 14.79 2.58 -7.37
C ASP A 138 14.75 1.38 -8.35
N VAL A 139 15.81 1.27 -9.15
CA VAL A 139 15.97 0.28 -10.21
C VAL A 139 16.95 -0.84 -9.85
N GLN A 140 17.65 -0.70 -8.71
CA GLN A 140 18.66 -1.65 -8.27
C GLN A 140 18.04 -2.94 -7.71
N GLN A 141 18.69 -4.07 -8.00
CA GLN A 141 18.34 -5.38 -7.45
C GLN A 141 19.14 -5.62 -6.16
N ASP A 142 18.62 -5.14 -5.04
CA ASP A 142 19.24 -5.29 -3.72
C ASP A 142 18.77 -6.56 -2.98
N ARG A 143 19.42 -6.88 -1.85
CA ARG A 143 19.09 -8.03 -0.98
C ARG A 143 17.68 -7.97 -0.36
N ASN A 144 17.07 -6.80 -0.31
CA ASN A 144 15.72 -6.58 0.22
C ASN A 144 14.65 -6.72 -0.88
N LEU A 145 15.06 -6.92 -2.13
CA LEU A 145 14.17 -7.25 -3.24
C LEU A 145 14.11 -8.77 -3.42
N ARG A 146 12.90 -9.31 -3.52
CA ARG A 146 12.70 -10.72 -3.86
C ARG A 146 13.08 -10.95 -5.32
N GLN A 147 14.03 -11.83 -5.62
CA GLN A 147 14.60 -12.02 -6.97
C GLN A 147 14.31 -13.39 -7.60
N ASP A 148 13.35 -14.18 -7.06
CA ASP A 148 13.00 -15.46 -7.66
C ASP A 148 12.37 -15.31 -9.06
N ALA A 149 12.61 -16.30 -9.92
CA ALA A 149 12.25 -16.26 -11.34
C ALA A 149 10.74 -16.03 -11.55
N GLN A 150 9.89 -16.65 -10.73
CA GLN A 150 8.44 -16.50 -10.81
C GLN A 150 8.01 -15.05 -10.51
N THR A 151 8.51 -14.47 -9.42
CA THR A 151 8.19 -13.08 -9.04
C THR A 151 8.72 -12.10 -10.08
N ASN A 152 9.93 -12.32 -10.61
CA ASN A 152 10.52 -11.47 -11.64
C ASN A 152 9.73 -11.53 -12.96
N ALA A 153 9.32 -12.73 -13.38
CA ALA A 153 8.52 -12.91 -14.58
C ALA A 153 7.18 -12.17 -14.47
N GLN A 154 6.47 -12.37 -13.35
CA GLN A 154 5.16 -11.75 -13.13
C GLN A 154 5.28 -10.22 -12.92
N GLN A 155 6.11 -9.79 -11.99
CA GLN A 155 6.07 -8.43 -11.45
C GLN A 155 7.19 -7.54 -12.01
N GLY A 156 8.22 -8.10 -12.64
CA GLY A 156 9.36 -7.36 -13.15
C GLY A 156 10.56 -7.39 -12.19
N VAL A 157 11.70 -6.96 -12.70
CA VAL A 157 13.01 -7.15 -12.05
C VAL A 157 13.37 -6.07 -11.02
N ASN A 158 12.64 -4.96 -10.95
CA ASN A 158 12.88 -3.86 -10.01
C ASN A 158 11.58 -3.25 -9.48
N ARG A 159 11.66 -2.39 -8.45
CA ARG A 159 10.48 -1.83 -7.77
C ARG A 159 9.65 -0.93 -8.70
N VAL A 160 10.29 -0.21 -9.63
CA VAL A 160 9.60 0.61 -10.64
C VAL A 160 8.71 -0.26 -11.53
N ALA A 161 9.28 -1.33 -12.12
CA ALA A 161 8.53 -2.25 -12.97
C ALA A 161 7.38 -2.93 -12.19
N ARG A 162 7.64 -3.32 -10.93
CA ARG A 162 6.65 -3.94 -10.05
C ARG A 162 5.47 -3.03 -9.75
N ALA A 163 5.74 -1.79 -9.37
CA ALA A 163 4.70 -0.80 -9.10
C ALA A 163 3.85 -0.54 -10.36
N ARG A 164 4.48 -0.29 -11.52
CA ARG A 164 3.77 -0.08 -12.79
C ARG A 164 2.86 -1.25 -13.15
N ARG A 165 3.37 -2.48 -13.11
CA ARG A 165 2.60 -3.68 -13.45
C ARG A 165 1.44 -3.92 -12.49
N TRP A 166 1.66 -3.70 -11.19
CA TRP A 166 0.60 -3.86 -10.19
C TRP A 166 -0.49 -2.80 -10.33
N THR A 167 -0.14 -1.53 -10.54
CA THR A 167 -1.12 -0.46 -10.80
C THR A 167 -1.96 -0.79 -12.03
N ALA A 168 -1.34 -1.21 -13.13
CA ALA A 168 -2.06 -1.60 -14.33
C ALA A 168 -3.01 -2.79 -14.07
N ALA A 169 -2.59 -3.77 -13.28
CA ALA A 169 -3.42 -4.89 -12.85
C ALA A 169 -4.62 -4.45 -12.00
N ALA A 170 -4.43 -3.54 -11.05
CA ALA A 170 -5.51 -2.98 -10.24
C ALA A 170 -6.53 -2.20 -11.08
N ILE A 171 -6.06 -1.39 -12.04
CA ILE A 171 -6.92 -0.66 -12.99
C ILE A 171 -7.75 -1.65 -13.82
N ARG A 172 -7.11 -2.68 -14.40
CA ARG A 172 -7.82 -3.71 -15.17
C ARG A 172 -8.83 -4.47 -14.33
N ALA A 173 -8.48 -4.81 -13.09
CA ALA A 173 -9.37 -5.52 -12.18
C ALA A 173 -10.62 -4.68 -11.85
N ALA A 174 -10.47 -3.38 -11.56
CA ALA A 174 -11.58 -2.45 -11.34
C ALA A 174 -12.52 -2.38 -12.56
N ARG A 175 -11.95 -2.17 -13.76
CA ARG A 175 -12.73 -2.13 -15.00
C ARG A 175 -13.50 -3.42 -15.26
N ARG A 176 -12.87 -4.58 -15.02
CA ARG A 176 -13.48 -5.90 -15.21
C ARG A 176 -14.71 -6.13 -14.32
N VAL A 177 -14.74 -5.54 -13.12
CA VAL A 177 -15.86 -5.64 -12.19
C VAL A 177 -16.85 -4.47 -12.28
N GLY A 178 -16.74 -3.64 -13.33
CA GLY A 178 -17.64 -2.52 -13.60
C GLY A 178 -17.44 -1.30 -12.70
N MET A 179 -16.24 -1.13 -12.14
CA MET A 179 -15.91 -0.02 -11.24
C MET A 179 -14.94 0.97 -11.89
N GLN A 180 -15.08 2.25 -11.54
CA GLN A 180 -14.07 3.25 -11.87
C GLN A 180 -12.80 3.00 -11.05
N PRO A 181 -11.61 2.92 -11.69
CA PRO A 181 -10.35 2.76 -10.96
C PRO A 181 -10.10 3.95 -10.03
N ARG A 182 -9.79 3.66 -8.75
CA ARG A 182 -9.39 4.67 -7.74
C ARG A 182 -7.93 4.53 -7.33
N VAL A 183 -7.09 4.04 -8.25
CA VAL A 183 -5.65 3.84 -8.06
C VAL A 183 -4.88 4.82 -8.93
N THR A 184 -3.88 5.49 -8.35
CA THR A 184 -2.93 6.36 -9.07
C THR A 184 -1.52 5.83 -8.92
N PHE A 185 -0.64 6.25 -9.84
CA PHE A 185 0.77 5.88 -9.81
C PHE A 185 1.65 7.08 -10.13
N ASP A 186 2.60 7.37 -9.25
CA ASP A 186 3.57 8.43 -9.41
C ASP A 186 5.02 7.93 -9.33
N LEU A 187 5.85 8.42 -10.25
CA LEU A 187 7.28 8.19 -10.24
C LEU A 187 7.96 9.40 -9.58
N MET A 188 8.58 9.20 -8.42
CA MET A 188 9.24 10.28 -7.68
C MET A 188 10.60 10.58 -8.32
N PRO A 189 10.80 11.76 -8.95
CA PRO A 189 12.05 12.08 -9.61
C PRO A 189 13.21 12.16 -8.61
N ASN A 190 14.42 11.81 -9.05
CA ASN A 190 15.65 11.91 -8.24
C ASN A 190 15.59 11.17 -6.89
N CYS A 191 14.77 10.12 -6.79
CA CYS A 191 14.60 9.33 -5.57
C CYS A 191 15.09 7.90 -5.78
N VAL A 192 15.96 7.43 -4.88
CA VAL A 192 16.36 6.01 -4.75
C VAL A 192 15.46 5.29 -3.73
N HIS A 193 15.81 4.07 -3.30
CA HIS A 193 15.10 3.34 -2.24
C HIS A 193 15.38 3.89 -0.83
N SER A 194 15.14 5.19 -0.62
CA SER A 194 15.39 5.89 0.65
C SER A 194 14.19 6.75 1.03
N PHE A 195 13.63 6.50 2.22
CA PHE A 195 12.48 7.25 2.70
C PHE A 195 12.81 8.73 2.94
N SER A 196 13.97 9.03 3.52
CA SER A 196 14.42 10.42 3.75
C SER A 196 14.59 11.18 2.43
N ASP A 197 15.18 10.54 1.43
CA ASP A 197 15.42 11.18 0.13
C ASP A 197 14.09 11.44 -0.58
N CYS A 198 13.14 10.51 -0.48
CA CYS A 198 11.79 10.71 -1.02
C CYS A 198 11.05 11.85 -0.31
N VAL A 199 11.22 12.02 1.00
CA VAL A 199 10.66 13.18 1.72
C VAL A 199 11.31 14.47 1.24
N ALA A 200 12.65 14.52 1.15
CA ALA A 200 13.39 15.71 0.76
C ALA A 200 13.13 16.13 -0.70
N ASN A 201 13.20 15.17 -1.63
CA ASN A 201 13.20 15.45 -3.07
C ASN A 201 11.80 15.42 -3.70
N ALA A 202 10.85 14.70 -3.08
CA ALA A 202 9.53 14.45 -3.66
C ALA A 202 8.36 14.70 -2.69
N ARG A 203 8.62 15.28 -1.51
CA ARG A 203 7.59 15.64 -0.53
C ARG A 203 6.70 14.47 -0.12
N LEU A 204 7.32 13.30 0.05
CA LEU A 204 6.64 12.06 0.45
C LEU A 204 5.82 12.20 1.74
N ASP A 205 6.23 13.12 2.64
CA ASP A 205 5.50 13.50 3.85
C ASP A 205 4.04 13.88 3.54
N ARG A 206 3.79 14.59 2.43
CA ARG A 206 2.45 15.03 2.02
C ARG A 206 1.56 13.89 1.54
N ALA A 207 2.13 12.86 0.91
CA ALA A 207 1.37 11.68 0.49
C ALA A 207 1.04 10.75 1.68
N PHE A 208 1.97 10.65 2.64
CA PHE A 208 1.77 9.90 3.88
C PHE A 208 0.76 10.57 4.80
N VAL A 209 0.83 11.90 4.90
CA VAL A 209 0.00 12.74 5.75
C VAL A 209 -0.61 13.86 4.88
N PRO A 210 -1.66 13.54 4.10
CA PRO A 210 -2.38 14.52 3.31
C PRO A 210 -3.11 15.50 4.21
N ASP A 211 -3.42 16.67 3.65
CA ASP A 211 -4.31 17.63 4.29
C ASP A 211 -5.69 16.98 4.51
N LEU A 212 -6.38 17.42 5.55
CA LEU A 212 -7.77 17.01 5.76
C LEU A 212 -8.61 17.49 4.57
N PRO A 213 -9.56 16.69 4.08
CA PRO A 213 -10.47 17.15 3.06
C PRO A 213 -11.18 18.40 3.58
N SER A 214 -11.09 19.50 2.84
CA SER A 214 -11.94 20.66 3.09
C SER A 214 -13.39 20.24 2.88
N GLU A 215 -14.31 20.67 3.74
CA GLU A 215 -15.73 20.25 3.73
C GLU A 215 -16.46 20.48 2.39
N ASN A 216 -15.83 21.13 1.40
CA ASN A 216 -16.41 21.51 0.12
C ASN A 216 -15.64 21.07 -1.14
N GLN A 217 -14.78 20.05 -1.10
CA GLN A 217 -14.11 19.57 -2.32
C GLN A 217 -14.32 18.09 -2.57
N THR A 218 -15.14 17.78 -3.58
CA THR A 218 -15.10 16.49 -4.25
C THR A 218 -13.76 16.39 -4.97
N PRO A 219 -12.89 15.41 -4.69
CA PRO A 219 -11.59 15.36 -5.35
C PRO A 219 -11.78 15.04 -6.84
N LEU A 220 -11.43 16.00 -7.70
CA LEU A 220 -11.19 15.77 -9.12
C LEU A 220 -9.93 14.91 -9.25
N PHE A 221 -10.11 13.63 -9.55
CA PHE A 221 -9.02 12.75 -9.93
C PHE A 221 -8.50 13.15 -11.31
N CYS A 222 -7.33 13.80 -11.34
CA CYS A 222 -6.54 13.96 -12.56
C CYS A 222 -5.46 12.87 -12.56
N GLY A 223 -5.63 11.86 -13.41
CA GLY A 223 -4.72 10.72 -13.47
C GLY A 223 -5.05 9.78 -14.63
N GLN A 224 -5.22 10.34 -15.83
CA GLN A 224 -5.38 9.53 -17.06
C GLN A 224 -4.21 9.67 -18.06
N ASP A 225 -3.32 10.65 -17.93
CA ASP A 225 -2.39 10.99 -19.03
C ASP A 225 -0.97 10.41 -18.93
N GLN A 226 -0.71 9.39 -18.10
CA GLN A 226 0.63 8.78 -18.01
C GLN A 226 0.72 7.27 -18.30
N LEU A 227 -0.27 6.68 -18.97
CA LEU A 227 -0.21 5.27 -19.38
C LEU A 227 -0.21 5.04 -20.90
N GLU A 228 0.09 6.05 -21.70
CA GLU A 228 0.42 5.87 -23.12
C GLU A 228 1.93 5.85 -23.32
N LYS A 229 2.53 4.71 -23.01
CA LYS A 229 3.72 4.13 -23.67
C LYS A 229 4.05 2.83 -22.95
N VAL A 230 4.23 1.77 -23.74
CA VAL A 230 4.55 0.39 -23.36
C VAL A 230 3.33 -0.51 -23.12
N ALA A 231 2.69 -0.87 -24.23
CA ALA A 231 2.23 -2.23 -24.47
C ALA A 231 3.42 -3.07 -24.96
#